data_AF-A0A1H8L9A3-F1
#
_entry.id   AF-A0A1H8L9A3-F1
#
_cell.length_a   1.000
_cell.length_b   1.000
_cell.length_c   1.000
_cell.angle_alpha   90.00
_cell.angle_beta   90.00
_cell.angle_gamma   90.00
#
_symmetry.space_group_name_H-M   'P 1'
#
loop_
_entity.id
_entity.type
_entity.pdbx_description
1 polymer ?
#
loop_
_entity_poly.entity_id
_entity_poly.type
_entity_poly.pdbx_seq_one_letter_code
_entity_poly.pdbx_strand_id
1 'polypeptide(L)'
;MAIKLEKRFRLADVINKNNKYHLWITSVGVARQDLYFVNNQIARLIDTTERENFIYYAKMSIGHVNESLGLLKKAREKYQIIWNEFLKIKGFKDNYDELLELCEGESKGSFYRDVLFNARNNIFHYNKGNWIDQSKEYDFESTEKVLQSMYDENFYTGYKLGVMSGEHDFYFAEEIQINWLFELGKQYELSESELLYKISLITAKVMNILSLILYEFFARSSNLTSGFNIRYK
;
A
#
# COMPACT_ATOMS: atom_id res chain seq x y z
N MET A 1 8.60 -17.83 16.24
CA MET A 1 9.41 -16.62 15.98
C MET A 1 9.59 -15.90 17.31
N ALA A 2 10.83 -15.69 17.76
CA ALA A 2 11.09 -15.10 19.08
C ALA A 2 11.08 -13.56 18.97
N ILE A 3 10.07 -12.91 19.55
CA ILE A 3 10.12 -11.48 19.83
C ILE A 3 11.19 -11.29 20.91
N LYS A 4 12.33 -10.69 20.55
CA LYS A 4 13.43 -10.50 21.51
C LYS A 4 13.16 -9.42 22.55
N LEU A 5 12.32 -8.41 22.23
CA LEU A 5 12.00 -7.27 23.10
C LEU A 5 10.60 -6.72 22.80
N GLU A 6 9.77 -6.52 23.84
CA GLU A 6 8.48 -5.82 23.78
C GLU A 6 8.53 -4.63 24.76
N LYS A 7 8.28 -3.40 24.27
CA LYS A 7 8.16 -2.20 25.12
C LYS A 7 6.71 -1.73 25.15
N ARG A 8 6.15 -1.65 26.36
CA ARG A 8 4.83 -1.06 26.61
C ARG A 8 4.99 0.37 27.11
N PHE A 9 4.16 1.27 26.62
CA PHE A 9 4.13 2.68 27.03
C PHE A 9 2.71 3.22 26.91
N ARG A 10 2.38 4.27 27.67
CA ARG A 10 1.16 5.04 27.40
C ARG A 10 1.46 6.03 26.29
N LEU A 11 0.55 6.20 25.33
CA LEU A 11 0.76 7.13 24.22
C LEU A 11 1.12 8.54 24.70
N ALA A 12 0.49 9.03 25.76
CA ALA A 12 0.75 10.36 26.33
C ALA A 12 2.19 10.54 26.88
N ASP A 13 2.88 9.45 27.22
CA ASP A 13 4.26 9.50 27.73
C ASP A 13 5.29 9.65 26.60
N VAL A 14 4.90 9.39 25.34
CA VAL A 14 5.81 9.34 24.18
C VAL A 14 5.38 10.28 23.05
N ILE A 15 4.07 10.45 22.86
CA ILE A 15 3.47 11.25 21.78
C ILE A 15 2.92 12.56 22.37
N ASN A 16 3.54 13.67 21.98
CA ASN A 16 3.01 15.00 22.26
C ASN A 16 2.10 15.44 21.11
N LYS A 17 0.79 15.49 21.34
CA LYS A 17 -0.22 15.90 20.33
C LYS A 17 -0.04 17.33 19.81
N ASN A 18 0.69 18.19 20.52
CA ASN A 18 0.99 19.55 20.10
C ASN A 18 2.31 19.62 19.30
N ASN A 19 3.08 18.53 19.21
CA ASN A 19 4.30 18.45 18.43
C ASN A 19 3.99 17.85 17.04
N LYS A 20 4.19 18.65 15.99
CA LYS A 20 3.95 18.26 14.61
C LYS A 20 4.74 17.02 14.18
N TYR A 21 5.99 16.86 14.63
CA TYR A 21 6.78 15.67 14.33
C TYR A 21 6.16 14.40 14.95
N HIS A 22 5.66 14.46 16.18
CA HIS A 22 5.02 13.31 16.83
C HIS A 22 3.69 12.93 16.13
N LEU A 23 2.94 13.92 15.61
CA LEU A 23 1.76 13.66 14.78
C LEU A 23 2.13 12.96 13.46
N TRP A 24 3.25 13.35 12.85
CA TRP A 24 3.80 12.67 11.66
C TRP A 24 4.24 11.24 11.96
N ILE A 25 4.96 11.03 13.07
CA ILE A 25 5.32 9.68 13.55
C ILE A 25 4.09 8.81 13.75
N THR A 26 3.02 9.37 14.35
CA THR A 26 1.76 8.64 14.53
C THR A 26 1.14 8.25 13.19
N SER A 27 1.13 9.17 12.21
CA SER A 27 0.62 8.91 10.85
C SER A 27 1.42 7.84 10.12
N VAL A 28 2.76 7.90 10.22
CA VAL A 28 3.68 6.87 9.71
C VAL A 28 3.44 5.53 10.38
N GLY A 29 3.16 5.54 11.69
CA GLY A 29 2.83 4.35 12.48
C GLY A 29 1.57 3.65 11.99
N VAL A 30 0.51 4.41 11.73
CA VAL A 30 -0.74 3.89 11.13
C VAL A 30 -0.47 3.29 9.75
N ALA A 31 0.15 4.04 8.84
CA ALA A 31 0.45 3.57 7.49
C ALA A 31 1.30 2.28 7.48
N ARG A 32 2.30 2.20 8.35
CA ARG A 32 3.12 0.99 8.51
C ARG A 32 2.30 -0.18 9.03
N GLN A 33 1.42 0.05 10.01
CA GLN A 33 0.63 -1.01 10.61
C GLN A 33 -0.38 -1.60 9.62
N ASP A 34 -1.00 -0.77 8.79
CA ASP A 34 -1.90 -1.22 7.72
C ASP A 34 -1.15 -2.14 6.73
N LEU A 35 0.01 -1.70 6.23
CA LEU A 35 0.85 -2.51 5.33
C LEU A 35 1.31 -3.81 5.99
N TYR A 36 1.72 -3.75 7.27
CA TYR A 36 2.12 -4.94 8.01
C TYR A 36 0.97 -5.95 8.13
N PHE A 37 -0.23 -5.48 8.45
CA PHE A 37 -1.40 -6.35 8.58
C PHE A 37 -1.72 -7.03 7.25
N VAL A 38 -1.87 -6.24 6.18
CA VAL A 38 -2.23 -6.76 4.86
C VAL A 38 -1.18 -7.73 4.32
N ASN A 39 0.11 -7.39 4.41
CA ASN A 39 1.17 -8.29 3.93
C ASN A 39 1.24 -9.60 4.74
N ASN A 40 0.92 -9.57 6.03
CA ASN A 40 0.80 -10.80 6.81
C ASN A 40 -0.39 -11.66 6.40
N GLN A 41 -1.51 -11.06 6.00
CA GLN A 41 -2.65 -11.83 5.47
C GLN A 41 -2.27 -12.47 4.13
N ILE A 42 -1.65 -11.71 3.22
CA ILE A 42 -1.14 -12.25 1.94
C ILE A 42 -0.20 -13.43 2.20
N ALA A 43 0.77 -13.29 3.11
CA ALA A 43 1.73 -14.34 3.42
C ALA A 43 1.06 -15.60 4.00
N ARG A 44 -0.05 -15.47 4.74
CA ARG A 44 -0.82 -16.61 5.26
C ARG A 44 -1.64 -17.31 4.19
N LEU A 45 -2.03 -16.58 3.15
CA LEU A 45 -2.91 -17.07 2.09
C LEU A 45 -2.15 -17.64 0.88
N ILE A 46 -0.83 -17.42 0.80
CA ILE A 46 -0.01 -17.73 -0.40
C ILE A 46 -0.05 -19.21 -0.80
N ASP A 47 -0.21 -20.11 0.18
CA ASP A 47 -0.26 -21.57 -0.02
C ASP A 47 -1.67 -22.13 0.23
N THR A 48 -2.70 -21.28 0.19
CA THR A 48 -4.10 -21.66 0.43
C THR A 48 -4.91 -21.64 -0.87
N THR A 49 -6.07 -22.28 -0.85
CA THR A 49 -7.02 -22.22 -1.98
C THR A 49 -7.90 -20.97 -1.95
N GLU A 50 -7.71 -20.05 -0.99
CA GLU A 50 -8.53 -18.85 -0.81
C GLU A 50 -8.10 -17.70 -1.74
N ARG A 51 -8.19 -17.93 -3.04
CA ARG A 51 -7.74 -16.99 -4.08
C ARG A 51 -8.44 -15.62 -3.98
N GLU A 52 -9.73 -15.59 -3.67
CA GLU A 52 -10.52 -14.36 -3.53
C GLU A 52 -9.97 -13.46 -2.41
N ASN A 53 -9.73 -14.05 -1.22
CA ASN A 53 -9.13 -13.35 -0.09
C ASN A 53 -7.73 -12.84 -0.44
N PHE A 54 -6.93 -13.67 -1.14
CA PHE A 54 -5.60 -13.26 -1.60
C PHE A 54 -5.66 -12.03 -2.50
N ILE A 55 -6.54 -12.03 -3.50
CA ILE A 55 -6.75 -10.90 -4.43
C ILE A 55 -7.19 -9.65 -3.67
N TYR A 56 -8.15 -9.78 -2.76
CA TYR A 56 -8.62 -8.68 -1.93
C TYR A 56 -7.47 -8.03 -1.14
N TYR A 57 -6.66 -8.82 -0.44
CA TYR A 57 -5.53 -8.27 0.33
C TYR A 57 -4.43 -7.70 -0.58
N ALA A 58 -4.17 -8.29 -1.75
CA ALA A 58 -3.24 -7.72 -2.72
C ALA A 58 -3.66 -6.31 -3.16
N LYS A 59 -4.96 -6.12 -3.46
CA LYS A 59 -5.54 -4.81 -3.78
C LYS A 59 -5.42 -3.82 -2.62
N MET A 60 -5.71 -4.26 -1.40
CA MET A 60 -5.53 -3.44 -0.20
C MET A 60 -4.07 -3.00 -0.04
N SER A 61 -3.11 -3.88 -0.34
CA SER A 61 -1.69 -3.58 -0.26
C SER A 61 -1.31 -2.43 -1.21
N ILE A 62 -1.78 -2.48 -2.46
CA ILE A 62 -1.57 -1.39 -3.44
C ILE A 62 -2.14 -0.07 -2.93
N GLY A 63 -3.34 -0.10 -2.34
CA GLY A 63 -3.95 1.07 -1.71
C GLY A 63 -3.08 1.69 -0.63
N HIS A 64 -2.64 0.88 0.34
CA HIS A 64 -1.82 1.35 1.44
C HIS A 64 -0.40 1.79 1.01
N VAL A 65 0.17 1.16 -0.01
CA VAL A 65 1.42 1.61 -0.64
C VAL A 65 1.23 3.01 -1.22
N ASN A 66 0.15 3.26 -1.96
CA ASN A 66 -0.12 4.56 -2.57
C ASN A 66 -0.29 5.67 -1.50
N GLU A 67 -1.06 5.40 -0.45
CA GLU A 67 -1.22 6.35 0.67
C GLU A 67 0.10 6.62 1.41
N SER A 68 0.93 5.59 1.58
CA SER A 68 2.26 5.71 2.20
C SER A 68 3.22 6.54 1.34
N LEU A 69 3.23 6.33 0.03
CA LEU A 69 3.99 7.16 -0.92
C LEU A 69 3.50 8.61 -0.90
N GLY A 70 2.18 8.81 -0.88
CA GLY A 70 1.56 10.13 -0.73
C GLY A 70 1.95 10.83 0.58
N LEU A 71 2.08 10.08 1.67
CA LEU A 71 2.55 10.59 2.96
C LEU A 71 4.01 11.05 2.87
N LEU A 72 4.92 10.23 2.32
CA LEU A 72 6.33 10.59 2.13
C LEU A 72 6.50 11.80 1.21
N LYS A 73 5.75 11.83 0.10
CA LYS A 73 5.71 12.98 -0.83
C LYS A 73 5.27 14.27 -0.13
N LYS A 74 4.19 14.22 0.65
CA LYS A 74 3.70 15.37 1.43
C LYS A 74 4.77 15.86 2.42
N ALA A 75 5.49 14.94 3.08
CA ALA A 75 6.59 15.33 3.95
C ALA A 75 7.65 16.12 3.19
N ARG A 76 8.11 15.59 2.04
CA ARG A 76 9.11 16.21 1.16
C ARG A 76 8.69 17.59 0.64
N GLU A 77 7.48 17.71 0.10
CA GLU A 77 7.07 18.90 -0.67
C GLU A 77 6.43 19.99 0.18
N LYS A 78 5.69 19.61 1.23
CA LYS A 78 4.88 20.55 2.01
C LYS A 78 5.40 20.77 3.42
N TYR A 79 6.17 19.83 3.97
CA TYR A 79 6.60 19.86 5.36
C TYR A 79 8.11 19.69 5.50
N GLN A 80 8.86 20.62 4.92
CA GLN A 80 10.32 20.60 4.88
C GLN A 80 10.99 20.33 6.23
N ILE A 81 10.46 20.87 7.33
CA ILE A 81 10.98 20.62 8.69
C ILE A 81 10.93 19.12 9.02
N ILE A 82 9.81 18.45 8.71
CA ILE A 82 9.65 17.01 8.93
C ILE A 82 10.57 16.21 8.01
N TRP A 83 10.65 16.62 6.74
CA TRP A 83 11.56 16.00 5.78
C TRP A 83 13.02 16.07 6.25
N ASN A 84 13.45 17.22 6.76
CA ASN A 84 14.79 17.41 7.31
C ASN A 84 15.06 16.52 8.53
N GLU A 85 14.05 16.25 9.36
CA GLU A 85 14.19 15.26 10.45
C GLU A 85 14.37 13.84 9.91
N PHE A 86 13.65 13.47 8.84
CA PHE A 86 13.82 12.15 8.21
C PHE A 86 15.20 12.00 7.54
N LEU A 87 15.71 13.05 6.89
CA LEU A 87 17.05 13.03 6.28
C LEU A 87 18.20 12.82 7.28
N LYS A 88 17.99 13.11 8.57
CA LYS A 88 18.96 12.82 9.64
C LYS A 88 19.03 11.33 10.01
N ILE A 89 18.06 10.53 9.58
CA ILE A 89 17.99 9.11 9.88
C ILE A 89 18.96 8.36 8.97
N LYS A 90 19.87 7.58 9.56
CA LYS A 90 20.88 6.82 8.80
C LYS A 90 20.20 5.88 7.79
N GLY A 91 20.59 5.99 6.53
CA GLY A 91 20.09 5.16 5.43
C GLY A 91 18.69 5.54 4.93
N PHE A 92 18.03 6.56 5.49
CA PHE A 92 16.71 7.00 5.01
C PHE A 92 16.78 7.52 3.56
N LYS A 93 17.72 8.42 3.28
CA LYS A 93 17.86 9.03 1.96
C LYS A 93 18.09 7.97 0.88
N ASP A 94 19.06 7.09 1.09
CA ASP A 94 19.40 6.03 0.12
C ASP A 94 18.19 5.11 -0.14
N ASN A 95 17.48 4.68 0.91
CA ASN A 95 16.27 3.86 0.73
C ASN A 95 15.14 4.61 0.02
N TYR A 96 15.01 5.91 0.26
CA TYR A 96 14.00 6.73 -0.41
C TYR A 96 14.34 6.97 -1.88
N ASP A 97 15.61 7.19 -2.21
CA ASP A 97 16.05 7.35 -3.60
C ASP A 97 15.87 6.04 -4.39
N GLU A 98 16.26 4.89 -3.81
CA GLU A 98 15.99 3.57 -4.40
C GLU A 98 14.49 3.32 -4.60
N LEU A 99 13.63 3.78 -3.68
CA LEU A 99 12.18 3.70 -3.84
C LEU A 99 11.69 4.55 -5.01
N LEU A 100 12.23 5.76 -5.17
CA LEU A 100 11.90 6.63 -6.30
C LEU A 100 12.36 6.02 -7.63
N GLU A 101 13.51 5.38 -7.66
CA GLU A 101 14.00 4.65 -8.85
C GLU A 101 13.04 3.50 -9.22
N LEU A 102 12.62 2.67 -8.25
CA LEU A 102 11.64 1.61 -8.49
C LEU A 102 10.28 2.14 -8.99
N CYS A 103 9.90 3.32 -8.51
CA CYS A 103 8.68 4.02 -8.91
C CYS A 103 8.83 4.81 -10.22
N GLU A 104 10.04 4.91 -10.77
CA GLU A 104 10.41 5.76 -11.90
C GLU A 104 10.03 7.23 -11.69
N GLY A 105 10.16 7.70 -10.45
CA GLY A 105 9.77 9.03 -10.02
C GLY A 105 8.26 9.19 -9.84
N GLU A 106 7.74 10.37 -10.16
CA GLU A 106 6.34 10.76 -9.89
C GLU A 106 5.69 11.51 -11.06
N SER A 107 6.39 11.64 -12.19
CA SER A 107 5.91 12.33 -13.38
C SER A 107 4.88 11.50 -14.15
N LYS A 108 4.18 12.12 -15.10
CA LYS A 108 3.45 11.38 -16.13
C LYS A 108 4.44 10.45 -16.86
N GLY A 109 4.09 9.19 -17.10
CA GLY A 109 5.01 8.18 -17.62
C GLY A 109 5.74 7.36 -16.55
N SER A 110 5.65 7.74 -15.26
CA SER A 110 6.27 6.98 -14.17
C SER A 110 5.41 5.80 -13.74
N PHE A 111 6.06 4.69 -13.35
CA PHE A 111 5.37 3.53 -12.81
C PHE A 111 4.45 3.88 -11.64
N TYR A 112 4.85 4.81 -10.76
CA TYR A 112 3.98 5.30 -9.69
C TYR A 112 2.68 5.91 -10.23
N ARG A 113 2.77 6.79 -11.23
CA ARG A 113 1.61 7.53 -11.72
C ARG A 113 0.71 6.67 -12.59
N ASP A 114 1.29 5.92 -13.52
CA ASP A 114 0.53 5.26 -14.57
C ASP A 114 0.03 3.89 -14.11
N VAL A 115 0.73 3.23 -13.18
CA VAL A 115 0.32 1.94 -12.61
C VAL A 115 -0.24 2.11 -11.20
N LEU A 116 0.56 2.46 -10.19
CA LEU A 116 0.12 2.38 -8.78
C LEU A 116 -1.04 3.33 -8.46
N PHE A 117 -0.98 4.57 -8.93
CA PHE A 117 -2.03 5.56 -8.69
C PHE A 117 -3.32 5.23 -9.43
N ASN A 118 -3.23 4.81 -10.70
CA ASN A 118 -4.41 4.42 -11.48
C ASN A 118 -5.03 3.13 -10.96
N ALA A 119 -4.22 2.12 -10.61
CA ALA A 119 -4.70 0.88 -9.99
C ALA A 119 -5.46 1.18 -8.70
N ARG A 120 -4.91 2.02 -7.81
CA ARG A 120 -5.60 2.47 -6.59
C ARG A 120 -6.93 3.16 -6.92
N ASN A 121 -6.99 4.02 -7.93
CA ASN A 121 -8.25 4.68 -8.30
C ASN A 121 -9.28 3.70 -8.86
N ASN A 122 -8.87 2.76 -9.70
CA ASN A 122 -9.74 1.72 -10.25
C ASN A 122 -10.29 0.83 -9.13
N ILE A 123 -9.45 0.46 -8.15
CA ILE A 123 -9.83 -0.39 -7.02
C ILE A 123 -10.78 0.31 -6.03
N PHE A 124 -10.46 1.55 -5.62
CA PHE A 124 -11.13 2.20 -4.49
C PHE A 124 -12.14 3.29 -4.85
N HIS A 125 -12.02 3.85 -6.05
CA HIS A 125 -12.82 5.01 -6.45
C HIS A 125 -13.76 4.72 -7.60
N TYR A 126 -13.66 3.54 -8.23
CA TYR A 126 -14.41 3.16 -9.43
C TYR A 126 -14.20 4.24 -10.50
N ASN A 127 -13.09 4.08 -11.24
CA ASN A 127 -12.50 4.99 -12.24
C ASN A 127 -13.26 6.30 -12.41
N LYS A 128 -13.08 7.21 -11.43
CA LYS A 128 -13.77 8.50 -11.41
C LYS A 128 -13.41 9.28 -12.66
N GLY A 129 -14.27 9.16 -13.69
CA GLY A 129 -14.39 10.14 -14.73
C GLY A 129 -14.44 11.51 -14.05
N ASN A 130 -13.70 12.46 -14.62
CA ASN A 130 -13.66 13.81 -14.11
C ASN A 130 -15.11 14.27 -13.89
N TRP A 131 -15.55 14.54 -12.64
CA TRP A 131 -16.95 14.92 -12.33
C TRP A 131 -17.43 16.18 -13.11
N ILE A 132 -16.48 16.87 -13.72
CA ILE A 132 -16.64 18.07 -14.53
C ILE A 132 -17.04 17.72 -15.98
N ASP A 133 -16.73 16.51 -16.47
CA ASP A 133 -17.06 16.06 -17.82
C ASP A 133 -17.89 14.76 -17.77
N GLN A 134 -19.20 14.93 -17.50
CA GLN A 134 -20.18 13.84 -17.46
C GLN A 134 -20.36 13.12 -18.81
N SER A 135 -19.70 13.57 -19.88
CA SER A 135 -19.81 12.97 -21.22
C SER A 135 -18.86 11.80 -21.46
N LYS A 136 -17.87 11.59 -20.58
CA LYS A 136 -16.91 10.49 -20.69
C LYS A 136 -17.01 9.54 -19.51
N GLU A 137 -17.61 8.39 -19.75
CA GLU A 137 -17.66 7.27 -18.81
C GLU A 137 -16.35 6.47 -18.89
N TYR A 138 -15.27 7.03 -18.34
CA TYR A 138 -13.94 6.41 -18.30
C TYR A 138 -13.94 5.03 -17.62
N ASP A 139 -14.90 4.77 -16.73
CA ASP A 139 -15.17 3.44 -16.16
C ASP A 139 -15.44 2.40 -17.26
N PHE A 140 -16.23 2.75 -18.28
CA PHE A 140 -16.64 1.81 -19.32
C PHE A 140 -15.51 1.48 -20.27
N GLU A 141 -14.75 2.47 -20.74
CA GLU A 141 -13.62 2.23 -21.66
C GLU A 141 -12.58 1.28 -21.05
N SER A 142 -12.22 1.49 -19.79
CA SER A 142 -11.26 0.62 -19.09
C SER A 142 -11.84 -0.77 -18.82
N THR A 143 -13.14 -0.86 -18.53
CA THR A 143 -13.82 -2.15 -18.30
C THR A 143 -13.95 -2.94 -19.59
N GLU A 144 -14.37 -2.30 -20.68
CA GLU A 144 -14.50 -2.91 -22.01
C GLU A 144 -13.17 -3.50 -22.48
N LYS A 145 -12.07 -2.75 -22.33
CA LYS A 145 -10.73 -3.23 -22.69
C LYS A 145 -10.34 -4.49 -21.90
N VAL A 146 -10.58 -4.50 -20.59
CA VAL A 146 -10.26 -5.68 -19.76
C VAL A 146 -11.16 -6.85 -20.10
N LEU A 147 -12.46 -6.63 -20.26
CA LEU A 147 -13.39 -7.69 -20.66
C LEU A 147 -13.00 -8.29 -22.02
N GLN A 148 -12.58 -7.47 -22.98
CA GLN A 148 -12.11 -7.97 -24.27
C GLN A 148 -10.88 -8.89 -24.11
N SER A 149 -9.87 -8.48 -23.31
CA SER A 149 -8.70 -9.34 -23.03
C SER A 149 -9.12 -10.65 -22.39
N MET A 150 -10.02 -10.61 -21.40
CA MET A 150 -10.54 -11.80 -20.72
C MET A 150 -11.32 -12.72 -21.67
N TYR A 151 -12.08 -12.17 -22.62
CA TYR A 151 -12.79 -12.95 -23.64
C TYR A 151 -11.83 -13.60 -24.63
N ASP A 152 -10.82 -12.88 -25.10
CA ASP A 152 -9.80 -13.42 -26.02
C ASP A 152 -9.02 -14.59 -25.39
N GLU A 153 -8.85 -14.55 -24.07
CA GLU A 153 -8.20 -15.61 -23.27
C GLU A 153 -9.13 -16.77 -22.90
N ASN A 154 -10.41 -16.73 -23.30
CA ASN A 154 -11.46 -17.66 -22.85
C ASN A 154 -11.52 -17.78 -21.33
N PHE A 155 -11.43 -16.66 -20.62
CA PHE A 155 -11.47 -16.60 -19.16
C PHE A 155 -12.85 -17.00 -18.62
N TYR A 156 -12.88 -17.80 -17.55
CA TYR A 156 -14.11 -18.22 -16.87
C TYR A 156 -14.13 -17.75 -15.42
N THR A 157 -15.27 -17.19 -15.01
CA THR A 157 -15.53 -16.69 -13.66
C THR A 157 -16.99 -16.91 -13.27
N GLY A 158 -17.46 -16.40 -12.14
CA GLY A 158 -18.83 -16.53 -11.70
C GLY A 158 -19.17 -15.75 -10.44
N TYR A 159 -20.20 -16.23 -9.76
CA TYR A 159 -20.72 -15.65 -8.53
C TYR A 159 -21.36 -16.77 -7.70
N LYS A 160 -21.50 -16.53 -6.40
CA LYS A 160 -22.21 -17.38 -5.46
C LYS A 160 -23.43 -16.64 -4.95
N LEU A 161 -24.59 -17.27 -4.99
CA LEU A 161 -25.79 -16.77 -4.32
C LEU A 161 -26.08 -17.63 -3.09
N GLY A 162 -26.07 -17.02 -1.91
CA GLY A 162 -26.57 -17.66 -0.70
C GLY A 162 -28.04 -17.36 -0.43
N VAL A 163 -28.52 -17.89 0.70
CA VAL A 163 -29.89 -17.71 1.17
C VAL A 163 -30.04 -16.35 1.87
N MET A 164 -28.97 -15.88 2.51
CA MET A 164 -28.90 -14.58 3.17
C MET A 164 -28.12 -13.57 2.33
N SER A 165 -28.45 -12.27 2.47
CA SER A 165 -27.82 -11.21 1.69
C SER A 165 -26.29 -11.13 1.85
N GLY A 166 -25.77 -11.52 3.03
CA GLY A 166 -24.32 -11.52 3.32
C GLY A 166 -23.58 -12.75 2.77
N GLU A 167 -24.28 -13.68 2.14
CA GLU A 167 -23.70 -14.89 1.55
C GLU A 167 -23.59 -14.79 0.02
N HIS A 168 -24.10 -13.72 -0.58
CA HIS A 168 -23.87 -13.42 -2.00
C HIS A 168 -22.43 -12.96 -2.19
N ASP A 169 -21.73 -13.60 -3.11
CA ASP A 169 -20.36 -13.27 -3.46
C ASP A 169 -20.25 -13.12 -4.98
N PHE A 170 -19.75 -11.97 -5.43
CA PHE A 170 -19.58 -11.64 -6.84
C PHE A 170 -18.09 -11.62 -7.18
N TYR A 171 -17.41 -12.74 -6.97
CA TYR A 171 -15.96 -12.87 -7.14
C TYR A 171 -15.46 -12.50 -8.55
N PHE A 172 -16.31 -12.57 -9.58
CA PHE A 172 -15.97 -12.02 -10.90
C PHE A 172 -15.57 -10.54 -10.87
N ALA A 173 -16.13 -9.75 -9.95
CA ALA A 173 -15.80 -8.33 -9.81
C ALA A 173 -14.39 -8.12 -9.27
N GLU A 174 -13.95 -8.97 -8.34
CA GLU A 174 -12.57 -8.97 -7.82
C GLU A 174 -11.58 -9.38 -8.92
N GLU A 175 -11.95 -10.37 -9.74
CA GLU A 175 -11.13 -10.82 -10.87
C GLU A 175 -11.03 -9.76 -11.99
N ILE A 176 -12.09 -9.02 -12.30
CA ILE A 176 -12.01 -7.87 -13.22
C ILE A 176 -11.08 -6.80 -12.66
N GLN A 177 -11.17 -6.50 -11.36
CA GLN A 177 -10.38 -5.45 -10.73
C GLN A 177 -8.87 -5.75 -10.71
N ILE A 178 -8.48 -7.01 -10.50
CA ILE A 178 -7.05 -7.38 -10.62
C ILE A 178 -6.59 -7.36 -12.07
N ASN A 179 -7.45 -7.68 -13.04
CA ASN A 179 -7.10 -7.57 -14.46
C ASN A 179 -6.92 -6.11 -14.92
N TRP A 180 -7.60 -5.13 -14.30
CA TRP A 180 -7.26 -3.71 -14.52
C TRP A 180 -5.81 -3.39 -14.17
N LEU A 181 -5.26 -4.00 -13.11
CA LEU A 181 -3.85 -3.82 -12.76
C LEU A 181 -2.94 -4.40 -13.85
N PHE A 182 -3.22 -5.61 -14.32
CA PHE A 182 -2.41 -6.24 -15.37
C PHE A 182 -2.45 -5.45 -16.68
N GLU A 183 -3.60 -4.89 -17.03
CA GLU A 183 -3.74 -4.06 -18.22
C GLU A 183 -2.95 -2.75 -18.13
N LEU A 184 -2.81 -2.16 -16.93
CA LEU A 184 -1.90 -1.03 -16.69
C LEU A 184 -0.43 -1.46 -16.84
N GLY A 185 -0.08 -2.66 -16.39
CA GLY A 185 1.27 -3.23 -16.50
C GLY A 185 1.72 -3.48 -17.94
N LYS A 186 0.79 -3.82 -18.85
CA LYS A 186 1.10 -4.02 -20.29
C LYS A 186 1.71 -2.78 -20.95
N GLN A 187 1.39 -1.57 -20.47
CA GLN A 187 2.00 -0.32 -20.96
C GLN A 187 3.51 -0.24 -20.70
N TYR A 188 4.01 -1.05 -19.75
CA TYR A 188 5.41 -1.17 -19.37
C TYR A 188 6.06 -2.45 -19.91
N GLU A 189 5.39 -3.18 -20.80
CA GLU A 189 5.86 -4.46 -21.35
C GLU A 189 6.17 -5.50 -20.26
N LEU A 190 5.53 -5.38 -19.08
CA LEU A 190 5.70 -6.30 -17.96
C LEU A 190 4.71 -7.46 -18.08
N SER A 191 5.19 -8.68 -17.90
CA SER A 191 4.32 -9.81 -17.58
C SER A 191 3.65 -9.63 -16.21
N GLU A 192 2.57 -10.37 -15.95
CA GLU A 192 1.86 -10.32 -14.66
C GLU A 192 2.80 -10.61 -13.48
N SER A 193 3.71 -11.59 -13.64
CA SER A 193 4.65 -11.98 -12.59
C SER A 193 5.68 -10.88 -12.31
N GLU A 194 6.22 -10.24 -13.36
CA GLU A 194 7.16 -9.12 -13.23
C GLU A 194 6.48 -7.91 -12.61
N LEU A 195 5.23 -7.63 -12.99
CA LEU A 195 4.45 -6.55 -12.41
C LEU A 195 4.24 -6.76 -10.90
N LEU A 196 3.74 -7.94 -10.52
CA LEU A 196 3.52 -8.29 -9.11
C LEU A 196 4.83 -8.28 -8.32
N TYR A 197 5.92 -8.77 -8.91
CA TYR A 197 7.25 -8.71 -8.30
C TYR A 197 7.70 -7.27 -8.06
N LYS A 198 7.58 -6.38 -9.06
CA LYS A 198 7.92 -4.95 -8.91
C LYS A 198 7.09 -4.28 -7.81
N ILE A 199 5.78 -4.54 -7.76
CA ILE A 199 4.90 -4.04 -6.69
C ILE A 199 5.34 -4.57 -5.32
N SER A 200 5.74 -5.84 -5.24
CA SER A 200 6.24 -6.44 -3.99
C SER A 200 7.53 -5.78 -3.50
N LEU A 201 8.46 -5.46 -4.42
CA LEU A 201 9.69 -4.73 -4.10
C LEU A 201 9.40 -3.33 -3.56
N ILE A 202 8.49 -2.61 -4.23
CA ILE A 202 8.04 -1.27 -3.80
C ILE A 202 7.39 -1.37 -2.40
N THR A 203 6.52 -2.35 -2.19
CA THR A 203 5.86 -2.59 -0.90
C THR A 203 6.87 -2.83 0.22
N ALA A 204 7.85 -3.72 -0.02
CA ALA A 204 8.91 -4.02 0.93
C ALA A 204 9.77 -2.78 1.24
N LYS A 205 10.10 -1.99 0.22
CA LYS A 205 10.89 -0.77 0.36
C LYS A 205 10.14 0.31 1.15
N VAL A 206 8.85 0.52 0.87
CA VAL A 206 7.99 1.41 1.65
C VAL A 206 7.93 0.96 3.11
N MET A 207 7.65 -0.32 3.37
CA MET A 207 7.65 -0.86 4.73
C MET A 207 8.98 -0.62 5.46
N ASN A 208 10.11 -0.79 4.78
CA ASN A 208 11.43 -0.54 5.35
C ASN A 208 11.61 0.93 5.75
N ILE A 209 11.30 1.87 4.85
CA ILE A 209 11.41 3.32 5.12
C ILE A 209 10.54 3.73 6.30
N LEU A 210 9.27 3.30 6.33
CA LEU A 210 8.38 3.62 7.45
C LEU A 210 8.91 3.02 8.77
N SER A 211 9.46 1.81 8.72
CA SER A 211 10.05 1.17 9.90
C SER A 211 11.31 1.90 10.38
N LEU A 212 12.18 2.38 9.49
CA LEU A 212 13.35 3.19 9.85
C LEU A 212 12.95 4.46 10.61
N ILE A 213 11.93 5.18 10.11
CA ILE A 213 11.41 6.39 10.77
C ILE A 213 10.92 6.06 12.19
N LEU A 214 10.11 5.02 12.33
CA LEU A 214 9.53 4.63 13.62
C LEU A 214 10.60 4.16 14.59
N TYR A 215 11.52 3.30 14.13
CA TYR A 215 12.59 2.77 14.97
C TYR A 215 13.50 3.87 15.50
N GLU A 216 13.90 4.83 14.66
CA GLU A 216 14.73 5.95 15.12
C GLU A 216 14.00 6.78 16.19
N PHE A 217 12.71 7.10 15.96
CA PHE A 217 11.91 7.85 16.92
C PHE A 217 11.79 7.12 18.27
N PHE A 218 11.43 5.83 18.24
CA PHE A 218 11.23 5.06 19.46
C PHE A 218 12.55 4.75 20.17
N ALA A 219 13.65 4.54 19.44
CA ALA A 219 14.98 4.36 20.03
C ALA A 219 15.43 5.61 20.81
N ARG A 220 15.27 6.80 20.22
CA ARG A 220 15.57 8.08 20.90
C ARG A 220 14.66 8.32 22.11
N SER A 221 13.37 8.04 21.96
CA SER A 221 12.39 8.21 23.04
C SER A 221 12.58 7.20 24.18
N SER A 222 13.13 6.02 23.89
CA SER A 222 13.39 4.99 24.91
C SER A 222 14.54 5.31 25.85
N ASN A 223 15.47 6.19 25.45
CA ASN A 223 16.53 6.70 26.32
C ASN A 223 16.01 7.73 27.34
N LEU A 224 14.78 8.24 27.17
CA LEU A 224 14.17 9.25 28.04
C LEU A 224 13.17 8.65 29.06
N THR A 225 12.76 7.39 28.89
CA THR A 225 11.80 6.69 29.75
C THR A 225 12.23 5.24 29.95
N SER A 226 13.17 5.04 30.87
CA SER A 226 13.61 3.72 31.33
C SER A 226 12.54 3.11 32.25
N GLY A 227 11.86 2.10 31.72
CA GLY A 227 10.94 1.24 32.45
C GLY A 227 10.77 -0.05 31.67
N PHE A 228 11.75 -0.95 31.78
CA PHE A 228 11.63 -2.30 31.23
C PHE A 228 10.74 -3.11 32.16
N ASN A 229 9.57 -3.54 31.67
CA ASN A 229 8.86 -4.68 32.26
C ASN A 229 8.96 -5.84 31.29
N ILE A 230 10.04 -6.62 31.43
CA ILE A 230 10.18 -7.92 30.79
C ILE A 230 9.25 -8.86 31.56
N ARG A 231 8.26 -9.45 30.87
CA ARG A 231 7.63 -10.68 31.34
C ARG A 231 7.74 -11.73 30.24
N TYR A 232 8.54 -12.75 30.53
CA TYR A 232 8.46 -14.02 29.82
C TYR A 232 7.05 -14.61 30.01
N LYS A 233 6.47 -15.10 28.92
CA LYS A 233 5.50 -16.21 28.95
C LYS A 233 6.01 -17.26 27.99
#